data_AF-A0A2V9D6M2-F1
#
_entry.id   AF-A0A2V9D6M2-F1
#
_cell.length_a   1.000
_cell.length_b   1.000
_cell.length_c   1.000
_cell.angle_alpha   90.00
_cell.angle_beta   90.00
_cell.angle_gamma   90.00
#
_symmetry.space_group_name_H-M   'P 1'
#
loop_
_entity.id
_entity.type
_entity.pdbx_description
1 polymer ?
#
loop_
_entity_poly.entity_id
_entity_poly.type
_entity_poly.pdbx_seq_one_letter_code
_entity_poly.pdbx_strand_id
1 'polypeptide(L)'
;GAEVSQVVKGLRQMATNRKLKGPRRATVLTVTAHYYRNRARMRYDSYLLNGYPIASGPVEGACKNLVKDRMERSGMRWTLPMAEAVLRLRAVYLSEHFEEYWPFHVDQDQKRLNQSVKWRKLIAKK
;
A
#
# COMPACT_ATOMS: atom_id res chain seq x y z
N GLY A 1 13.68 -15.48 12.93
CA GLY A 1 13.10 -15.58 14.28
C GLY A 1 14.14 -15.47 15.38
N ALA A 2 15.11 -16.38 15.41
CA ALA A 2 16.20 -16.40 16.39
C ALA A 2 17.08 -15.12 16.37
N GLU A 3 17.29 -14.54 15.19
CA GLU A 3 18.09 -13.33 15.00
C GLU A 3 17.55 -12.11 15.75
N VAL A 4 16.23 -11.85 15.64
CA VAL A 4 15.57 -10.71 16.30
C VAL A 4 15.69 -10.80 17.83
N SER A 5 15.57 -12.00 18.39
CA SER A 5 15.75 -12.22 19.83
C SER A 5 17.18 -11.91 20.29
N GLN A 6 18.19 -12.22 19.48
CA GLN A 6 19.59 -11.87 19.79
C GLN A 6 19.82 -10.36 19.73
N VAL A 7 19.28 -9.68 18.72
CA VAL A 7 19.34 -8.21 18.61
C VAL A 7 18.69 -7.54 19.81
N VAL A 8 17.49 -8.00 20.22
CA VAL A 8 16.80 -7.51 21.42
C VAL A 8 17.66 -7.68 22.67
N LYS A 9 18.28 -8.85 22.85
CA LYS A 9 19.18 -9.12 23.97
C LYS A 9 20.37 -8.16 23.97
N GLY A 10 21.04 -7.99 22.83
CA GLY A 10 22.17 -7.08 22.67
C GLY A 10 21.82 -5.63 22.97
N LEU A 11 20.70 -5.13 22.43
CA LEU A 11 20.22 -3.76 22.68
C LEU A 11 19.92 -3.51 24.17
N ARG A 12 19.30 -4.47 24.86
CA ARG A 12 19.05 -4.38 26.30
C ARG A 12 20.33 -4.40 27.11
N GLN A 13 21.29 -5.24 26.74
CA GLN A 13 22.59 -5.29 27.40
C GLN A 13 23.38 -3.99 27.20
N MET A 14 23.36 -3.41 26.00
CA MET A 14 23.97 -2.11 25.74
C MET A 14 23.33 -1.00 26.56
N ALA A 15 22.00 -0.99 26.72
CA ALA A 15 21.33 0.00 27.56
C ALA A 15 21.79 -0.06 29.02
N THR A 16 22.04 -1.26 29.53
CA THR A 16 22.60 -1.48 30.87
C THR A 16 24.07 -1.08 30.96
N ASN A 17 24.91 -1.60 30.05
CA ASN A 17 26.37 -1.37 30.07
C ASN A 17 26.71 0.11 29.87
N ARG A 18 25.97 0.82 29.02
CA ARG A 18 26.14 2.26 28.79
C ARG A 18 25.42 3.12 29.83
N LYS A 19 24.83 2.51 30.87
CA LYS A 19 24.10 3.18 31.95
C LYS A 19 23.10 4.22 31.42
N LEU A 20 22.37 3.87 30.35
CA LEU A 20 21.36 4.77 29.79
C LEU A 20 20.31 5.08 30.85
N LYS A 21 19.91 6.35 30.94
CA LYS A 21 18.90 6.86 31.88
C LYS A 21 17.82 7.65 31.16
N GLY A 22 16.71 7.85 31.86
CA GLY A 22 15.62 8.71 31.42
C GLY A 22 15.08 8.32 30.04
N PRO A 23 14.75 9.32 29.18
CA PRO A 23 14.12 9.08 27.88
C PRO A 23 14.89 8.10 26.98
N ARG A 24 16.23 8.15 26.97
CA ARG A 24 17.05 7.28 26.12
C ARG A 24 16.90 5.81 26.49
N ARG A 25 16.85 5.50 27.79
CA ARG A 25 16.60 4.12 28.27
C ARG A 25 15.18 3.68 27.92
N ALA A 26 14.20 4.55 28.15
CA ALA A 26 12.80 4.27 27.84
C ALA A 26 12.60 3.94 26.36
N THR A 27 13.16 4.72 25.44
CA THR A 27 13.09 4.46 23.99
C THR A 27 13.65 3.08 23.64
N VAL A 28 14.83 2.72 24.12
CA VAL A 28 15.44 1.40 23.83
C VAL A 28 14.56 0.26 24.37
N LEU A 29 14.02 0.39 25.58
CA LEU A 29 13.14 -0.63 26.15
C LEU A 29 11.84 -0.76 25.37
N THR A 30 11.23 0.35 24.96
CA THR A 30 10.00 0.36 24.13
C THR A 30 10.23 -0.30 22.78
N VAL A 31 11.30 0.09 22.07
CA VAL A 31 11.63 -0.49 20.74
C VAL A 31 11.93 -1.98 20.87
N THR A 32 12.75 -2.38 21.83
CA THR A 32 13.08 -3.81 22.02
C THR A 32 11.87 -4.65 22.43
N ALA A 33 10.95 -4.10 23.24
CA ALA A 33 9.69 -4.77 23.56
C ALA A 33 8.81 -4.92 22.31
N HIS A 34 8.75 -3.90 21.45
CA HIS A 34 8.02 -3.97 20.19
C HIS A 34 8.62 -5.04 19.25
N TYR A 35 9.94 -5.07 19.07
CA TYR A 35 10.62 -6.08 18.25
C TYR A 35 10.39 -7.48 18.78
N TYR A 36 10.52 -7.67 20.09
CA TYR A 36 10.28 -8.96 20.71
C TYR A 36 8.83 -9.42 20.56
N ARG A 37 7.84 -8.53 20.72
CA ARG A 37 6.43 -8.88 20.51
C ARG A 37 6.15 -9.30 19.06
N ASN A 38 6.78 -8.62 18.10
CA ASN A 38 6.53 -8.79 16.67
C ASN A 38 7.50 -9.74 15.95
N ARG A 39 8.40 -10.44 16.66
CA ARG A 39 9.45 -11.24 15.99
C ARG A 39 8.95 -12.29 14.99
N ALA A 40 7.72 -12.78 15.16
CA ALA A 40 7.09 -13.70 14.23
C ALA A 40 6.84 -13.07 12.84
N ARG A 41 6.64 -11.75 12.78
CA ARG A 41 6.44 -10.94 11.57
C ARG A 41 7.74 -10.33 11.03
N MET A 42 8.89 -10.73 11.55
CA MET A 42 10.20 -10.20 11.20
C MET A 42 11.09 -11.30 10.60
N ARG A 43 10.50 -12.16 9.76
CA ARG A 43 11.20 -13.20 9.01
C ARG A 43 11.68 -12.64 7.67
N TYR A 44 12.52 -11.60 7.74
CA TYR A 44 12.98 -10.86 6.57
C TYR A 44 13.69 -11.77 5.56
N ASP A 45 14.49 -12.73 6.05
CA ASP A 45 15.10 -13.80 5.25
C ASP A 45 14.08 -14.51 4.34
N SER A 46 13.00 -15.01 4.93
CA SER A 46 11.96 -15.73 4.22
C SER A 46 11.15 -14.81 3.31
N TYR A 47 10.88 -13.58 3.72
CA TYR A 47 10.10 -12.64 2.94
C TYR A 47 10.85 -12.14 1.71
N LEU A 48 12.15 -11.90 1.83
CA LEU A 48 13.01 -11.53 0.71
C LEU A 48 13.14 -12.70 -0.29
N LEU A 49 13.31 -13.93 0.21
CA LEU A 49 13.37 -15.12 -0.65
C LEU A 49 12.04 -15.34 -1.41
N ASN A 50 10.91 -15.02 -0.80
CA ASN A 50 9.59 -15.09 -1.43
C ASN A 50 9.24 -13.85 -2.28
N GLY A 51 10.16 -12.88 -2.44
CA GLY A 51 9.95 -11.69 -3.26
C GLY A 51 8.90 -10.72 -2.71
N TYR A 52 8.60 -10.75 -1.41
CA TYR A 52 7.59 -9.86 -0.85
C TYR A 52 8.05 -8.40 -0.85
N PRO A 53 7.16 -7.43 -1.17
CA PRO A 53 7.49 -6.01 -1.18
C PRO A 53 7.53 -5.45 0.25
N ILE A 54 8.56 -5.82 1.02
CA ILE A 54 8.76 -5.44 2.43
C ILE A 54 9.77 -4.29 2.60
N ALA A 55 10.41 -3.87 1.51
CA ALA A 55 11.31 -2.73 1.51
C ALA A 55 10.49 -1.43 1.58
N SER A 56 10.90 -0.51 2.45
CA SER A 56 10.19 0.76 2.62
C SER A 56 10.31 1.66 1.39
N GLY A 57 11.43 1.61 0.65
CA GLY A 57 11.68 2.46 -0.51
C GLY A 57 10.60 2.38 -1.61
N PRO A 58 10.29 1.20 -2.17
CA PRO A 58 9.21 1.06 -3.15
C PRO A 58 7.84 1.50 -2.61
N VAL A 59 7.55 1.21 -1.34
CA VAL A 59 6.28 1.60 -0.70
C VAL A 59 6.19 3.12 -0.53
N GLU A 60 7.24 3.77 -0.04
CA GLU A 60 7.33 5.22 0.10
C GLU A 60 7.29 5.92 -1.26
N GLY A 61 7.97 5.36 -2.26
CA GLY A 61 7.95 5.83 -3.64
C GLY A 61 6.55 5.78 -4.23
N ALA A 62 5.81 4.70 -4.01
CA ALA A 62 4.40 4.60 -4.40
C ALA A 62 3.54 5.65 -3.67
N CYS A 63 3.63 5.76 -2.34
CA CYS A 63 2.89 6.77 -1.58
C CYS A 63 3.16 8.20 -2.10
N LYS A 64 4.41 8.52 -2.44
CA LYS A 64 4.79 9.82 -2.98
C LYS A 64 4.24 10.03 -4.39
N ASN A 65 4.53 9.12 -5.33
CA ASN A 65 4.26 9.35 -6.75
C ASN A 65 2.81 9.02 -7.15
N LEU A 66 2.21 7.99 -6.53
CA LEU A 66 0.83 7.58 -6.81
C LEU A 66 -0.17 8.51 -6.12
N VAL A 67 0.00 8.70 -4.80
CA VAL A 67 -0.96 9.39 -3.94
C VAL A 67 -0.65 10.88 -3.84
N LYS A 68 0.51 11.24 -3.28
CA LYS A 68 0.83 12.63 -2.91
C LYS A 68 0.78 13.57 -4.12
N ASP A 69 1.45 13.21 -5.21
CA ASP A 69 1.53 14.02 -6.43
C ASP A 69 0.15 14.37 -7.02
N ARG A 70 -0.86 13.53 -6.79
CA ARG A 70 -2.21 13.78 -7.30
C ARG A 70 -3.14 14.37 -6.27
N MET A 71 -3.08 13.91 -5.03
CA MET A 71 -4.11 14.18 -4.02
C MET A 71 -3.85 15.44 -3.21
N GLU A 72 -2.60 15.90 -3.11
CA GLU A 72 -2.20 17.05 -2.26
C GLU A 72 -1.99 18.36 -3.03
N ARG A 73 -2.41 18.45 -4.29
CA ARG A 73 -2.31 19.71 -5.04
C ARG A 73 -3.36 20.72 -4.56
N SER A 74 -3.00 22.00 -4.59
CA SER A 74 -3.86 23.09 -4.14
C SER A 74 -5.21 23.12 -4.85
N GLY A 75 -6.27 23.39 -4.09
CA GLY A 75 -7.63 23.53 -4.61
C GLY A 75 -8.38 22.22 -4.86
N MET A 76 -7.77 21.06 -4.57
CA MET A 76 -8.42 19.78 -4.79
C MET A 76 -9.36 19.39 -3.66
N ARG A 77 -10.51 18.84 -4.04
CA ARG A 77 -11.49 18.28 -3.12
C ARG A 77 -11.87 16.90 -3.61
N TRP A 78 -11.82 15.93 -2.71
CA TRP A 78 -12.05 14.54 -3.04
C TRP A 78 -13.10 13.96 -2.11
N THR A 79 -14.06 13.24 -2.67
CA THR A 79 -14.78 12.22 -1.92
C THR A 79 -13.97 10.92 -1.99
N LEU A 80 -14.15 10.03 -1.01
CA LEU A 80 -13.44 8.75 -0.98
C LEU A 80 -13.63 7.95 -2.29
N PRO A 81 -14.85 7.81 -2.85
CA PRO A 81 -15.03 7.08 -4.11
C PRO A 81 -14.30 7.72 -5.29
N MET A 82 -14.25 9.06 -5.36
CA MET A 82 -13.56 9.77 -6.43
C MET A 82 -12.05 9.63 -6.30
N ALA A 83 -11.51 9.74 -5.09
CA ALA A 83 -10.09 9.54 -4.83
C ALA A 83 -9.66 8.13 -5.23
N GLU A 84 -10.42 7.12 -4.81
CA GLU A 84 -10.13 5.71 -5.12
C GLU A 84 -10.14 5.44 -6.63
N ALA A 85 -11.14 5.93 -7.35
CA ALA A 85 -11.22 5.76 -8.80
C ALA A 85 -10.00 6.37 -9.51
N VAL A 86 -9.59 7.58 -9.11
CA VAL A 86 -8.42 8.26 -9.68
C VAL A 86 -7.12 7.53 -9.32
N LEU A 87 -6.96 7.05 -8.08
CA LEU A 87 -5.78 6.29 -7.68
C LEU A 87 -5.65 4.98 -8.45
N ARG A 88 -6.76 4.25 -8.67
CA ARG A 88 -6.75 3.02 -9.47
C ARG A 88 -6.29 3.28 -10.90
N LEU A 89 -6.84 4.30 -11.55
CA LEU A 89 -6.43 4.68 -12.90
C LEU A 89 -4.95 5.08 -12.96
N ARG A 90 -4.47 5.86 -11.98
CA ARG A 90 -3.05 6.22 -11.88
C ARG A 90 -2.15 5.02 -11.61
N ALA A 91 -2.58 4.05 -10.83
CA ALA A 91 -1.80 2.84 -10.57
C ALA A 91 -1.58 2.05 -11.86
N VAL A 92 -2.63 1.89 -12.67
CA VAL A 92 -2.53 1.27 -14.00
C VAL A 92 -1.58 2.07 -14.90
N TYR A 93 -1.70 3.39 -14.92
CA TYR A 93 -0.86 4.27 -15.74
C TYR A 93 0.63 4.22 -15.33
N LEU A 94 0.93 4.35 -14.05
CA LEU A 94 2.30 4.34 -13.53
C LEU A 94 2.96 2.96 -13.61
N SER A 95 2.15 1.90 -13.75
CA SER A 95 2.64 0.54 -13.99
C SER A 95 2.76 0.21 -15.47
N GLU A 96 2.60 1.20 -16.37
CA GLU A 96 2.70 1.05 -17.83
C GLU A 96 1.68 0.07 -18.45
N HIS A 97 0.59 -0.22 -17.74
CA HIS A 97 -0.47 -1.14 -18.18
C HIS A 97 -1.69 -0.42 -18.78
N PHE A 98 -1.63 0.89 -18.97
CA PHE A 98 -2.78 1.68 -19.41
C PHE A 98 -3.28 1.28 -20.80
N GLU A 99 -2.37 1.09 -21.76
CA GLU A 99 -2.71 0.76 -23.14
C GLU A 99 -3.40 -0.61 -23.25
N GLU A 100 -3.07 -1.56 -22.38
CA GLU A 100 -3.74 -2.87 -22.31
C GLU A 100 -5.07 -2.79 -21.56
N TYR A 101 -5.11 -2.04 -20.46
CA TYR A 101 -6.29 -1.93 -19.60
C TYR A 101 -7.42 -1.13 -20.24
N TRP A 102 -7.13 -0.05 -20.96
CA TRP A 102 -8.14 0.89 -21.43
C TRP A 102 -9.15 0.25 -22.42
N PRO A 103 -8.72 -0.53 -23.43
CA PRO A 103 -9.65 -1.25 -24.30
C PRO A 103 -10.55 -2.22 -23.54
N PHE A 104 -9.99 -2.95 -22.57
CA PHE A 104 -10.76 -3.86 -21.70
C PHE A 104 -11.82 -3.08 -20.90
N HIS A 105 -11.43 -1.96 -20.28
CA HIS A 105 -12.34 -1.13 -19.50
C HIS A 105 -13.52 -0.62 -20.33
N VAL A 106 -13.25 -0.13 -21.55
CA VAL A 106 -14.29 0.36 -22.47
C VAL A 106 -15.27 -0.74 -22.87
N ASP A 107 -14.78 -1.94 -23.21
CA ASP A 107 -15.64 -3.09 -23.54
C ASP A 107 -16.54 -3.49 -22.35
N GLN A 108 -15.97 -3.55 -21.15
CA GLN A 108 -16.74 -3.87 -19.94
C GLN A 108 -17.80 -2.82 -19.64
N ASP A 109 -17.47 -1.54 -19.80
CA ASP A 109 -18.42 -0.45 -19.56
C ASP A 109 -19.56 -0.44 -20.58
N GLN A 110 -19.25 -0.67 -21.86
CA GLN A 110 -20.25 -0.84 -22.91
C GLN A 110 -21.19 -2.01 -22.62
N LYS A 111 -20.68 -3.15 -22.16
CA LYS A 111 -21.52 -4.28 -21.75
C LYS A 111 -22.45 -3.90 -20.59
N ARG A 112 -21.92 -3.22 -19.57
CA ARG A 112 -22.71 -2.77 -18.41
C ARG A 112 -23.84 -1.82 -18.79
N LEU A 113 -23.54 -0.83 -19.62
CA LEU A 113 -24.52 0.17 -20.06
C LEU A 113 -25.57 -0.43 -21.00
N ASN A 114 -25.15 -1.30 -21.92
CA ASN A 114 -26.03 -1.85 -22.95
C ASN A 114 -26.81 -3.11 -22.53
N GLN A 115 -26.40 -3.82 -21.47
CA GLN A 115 -27.18 -4.94 -20.92
C GLN A 115 -28.51 -4.50 -20.30
N SER A 116 -28.62 -3.23 -19.87
CA SER A 116 -29.84 -2.69 -19.24
C SER A 116 -30.89 -2.22 -20.26
N VAL A 117 -30.51 -1.99 -21.52
CA VAL A 117 -31.42 -1.46 -22.55
C VAL A 117 -32.00 -2.61 -23.38
N LYS A 118 -33.10 -3.21 -22.90
CA LYS A 118 -33.98 -4.00 -23.78
C LYS A 118 -34.70 -3.04 -24.72
N TRP A 119 -34.14 -2.83 -25.91
CA TRP A 119 -34.86 -2.15 -26.99
C TRP A 119 -36.16 -2.90 -27.29
N ARG A 120 -37.31 -2.35 -26.89
CA ARG A 120 -38.61 -2.78 -27.44
C ARG A 120 -38.72 -2.19 -28.85
N LYS A 121 -38.74 -3.06 -29.86
CA LYS A 121 -39.15 -2.66 -31.22
C LYS A 121 -40.58 -2.13 -31.14
N LEU A 122 -40.78 -0.83 -31.24
CA LEU A 122 -42.10 -0.27 -31.53
C LEU A 122 -42.41 -0.63 -32.99
N ILE A 123 -43.24 -1.65 -33.18
CA ILE A 123 -43.81 -1.95 -34.50
C ILE A 123 -44.83 -0.85 -34.79
N ALA A 124 -44.56 -0.03 -35.81
CA ALA A 124 -45.52 0.94 -36.30
C ALA A 124 -46.75 0.18 -36.85
N LYS A 125 -47.94 0.45 -36.28
CA LYS A 125 -49.21 -0.02 -36.83
C LYS A 125 -49.51 0.79 -38.10
N LYS A 126 -49.75 0.07 -39.19
CA LYS A 126 -50.21 0.59 -40.48
C LYS A 126 -51.67 1.05 -40.37
#